data_AF-A0A925SLM2-F1
#
_entry.id   AF-A0A925SLM2-F1
#
_cell.length_a   1.000
_cell.length_b   1.000
_cell.length_c   1.000
_cell.angle_alpha   90.00
_cell.angle_beta   90.00
_cell.angle_gamma   90.00
#
_symmetry.space_group_name_H-M   'P 1'
#
loop_
_entity.id
_entity.type
_entity.pdbx_description
1 polymer ?
#
loop_
_entity_poly.entity_id
_entity_poly.type
_entity_poly.pdbx_seq_one_letter_code
_entity_poly.pdbx_strand_id
1 'polypeptide(L)'
;MSRFFRHLLVVLLATLPLHGETFDIRWPTNHAAKPPEADLAPAQAQWLPAFRASLEWLPESAIITLALIQSQVLGVPPETGARIAPLIAARYEAIALSPEFTAAPSHLPYCYSATRPTEGLARVTTPAADKIATAPVIVFIHGQGGSFLWYQQWLKTTLPDHVIISPACGANPAFISAAYIEESVRAAEKHLGHAIPKPILVGLSAGGFAAQRVAAGTPTRWPSVIVLGAYRAPDVSPNRWRGLAVDFIVGANEYFVRDGTLARDVETLRRSGARVGGVSIPGADHFFALTDPVATEAALRHALSQPPVAAH
;
A
#
# COMPACT_ATOMS: atom_id res chain seq x y z
N MET A 1 14.04 -51.77 2.86
CA MET A 1 13.85 -50.36 3.29
C MET A 1 12.89 -50.34 4.47
N SER A 2 13.34 -49.86 5.63
CA SER A 2 12.64 -50.02 6.91
C SER A 2 11.41 -49.09 7.02
N ARG A 3 10.41 -49.52 7.79
CA ARG A 3 9.19 -48.74 8.11
C ARG A 3 9.49 -47.33 8.64
N PHE A 4 10.69 -47.12 9.19
CA PHE A 4 11.19 -45.84 9.71
C PHE A 4 11.35 -44.77 8.60
N PHE A 5 11.82 -45.15 7.40
CA PHE A 5 11.99 -44.20 6.29
C PHE A 5 10.66 -43.70 5.72
N ARG A 6 9.59 -44.50 5.81
CA ARG A 6 8.25 -44.08 5.38
C ARG A 6 7.64 -43.04 6.31
N HIS A 7 7.96 -43.06 7.61
CA HIS A 7 7.39 -42.10 8.56
C HIS A 7 8.15 -40.77 8.53
N LEU A 8 9.47 -40.78 8.31
CA LEU A 8 10.26 -39.57 8.12
C LEU A 8 9.85 -38.79 6.86
N LEU A 9 9.50 -39.49 5.78
CA LEU A 9 9.01 -38.86 4.55
C LEU A 9 7.62 -38.21 4.74
N VAL A 10 6.75 -38.77 5.60
CA VAL A 10 5.43 -38.19 5.90
C VAL A 10 5.52 -36.96 6.80
N VAL A 11 6.52 -36.89 7.69
CA VAL A 11 6.77 -35.68 8.51
C VAL A 11 7.41 -34.55 7.69
N LEU A 12 8.19 -34.88 6.65
CA LEU A 12 8.76 -33.90 5.71
C LEU A 12 7.79 -33.43 4.60
N LEU A 13 6.69 -34.16 4.36
CA LEU A 13 5.72 -33.84 3.30
C LEU A 13 4.49 -33.03 3.76
N ALA A 14 4.40 -32.65 5.05
CA ALA A 14 3.19 -32.04 5.58
C ALA A 14 3.41 -30.88 6.57
N THR A 15 4.57 -30.21 6.55
CA THR A 15 4.65 -28.85 7.10
C THR A 15 4.15 -27.88 6.03
N LEU A 16 2.86 -27.96 5.70
CA LEU A 16 2.22 -26.82 5.07
C LEU A 16 2.46 -25.63 6.01
N PRO A 17 2.93 -24.48 5.51
CA PRO A 17 3.15 -23.33 6.35
C PRO A 17 1.82 -23.00 7.05
N LEU A 18 1.80 -23.16 8.37
CA LEU A 18 0.68 -22.77 9.23
C LEU A 18 0.48 -21.25 9.25
N HIS A 19 1.40 -20.51 8.62
CA HIS A 19 1.44 -19.07 8.52
C HIS A 19 1.33 -18.64 7.06
N GLY A 20 1.00 -17.38 6.86
CA GLY A 20 1.02 -16.80 5.53
C GLY A 20 2.44 -16.71 4.96
N GLU A 21 2.53 -16.44 3.67
CA GLU A 21 3.81 -16.19 3.02
C GLU A 21 3.89 -14.74 2.56
N THR A 22 5.12 -14.23 2.49
CA THR A 22 5.43 -12.93 1.89
C THR A 22 6.50 -13.16 0.83
N PHE A 23 6.21 -12.75 -0.40
CA PHE A 23 7.13 -12.93 -1.53
C PHE A 23 6.99 -11.80 -2.54
N ASP A 24 8.02 -11.65 -3.38
CA ASP A 24 8.03 -10.67 -4.46
C ASP A 24 7.71 -11.34 -5.79
N ILE A 25 6.90 -10.67 -6.61
CA ILE A 25 6.61 -11.09 -7.98
C ILE A 25 7.10 -10.03 -8.98
N ARG A 26 7.51 -10.50 -10.16
CA ARG A 26 7.96 -9.67 -11.27
C ARG A 26 7.25 -10.07 -12.56
N TRP A 27 7.04 -9.11 -13.44
CA TRP A 27 6.42 -9.33 -14.75
C TRP A 27 6.96 -8.33 -15.77
N PRO A 28 7.00 -8.66 -17.07
CA PRO A 28 7.33 -7.69 -18.12
C PRO A 28 6.28 -6.57 -18.19
N THR A 29 6.71 -5.31 -18.31
CA THR A 29 5.78 -4.17 -18.41
C THR A 29 6.36 -2.98 -19.17
N ASN A 30 5.48 -2.23 -19.82
CA ASN A 30 5.79 -0.91 -20.38
C ASN A 30 5.14 0.22 -19.56
N HIS A 31 4.63 -0.10 -18.37
CA HIS A 31 3.82 0.78 -17.53
C HIS A 31 4.49 1.14 -16.19
N ALA A 32 5.73 0.70 -15.96
CA ALA A 32 6.50 1.10 -14.79
C ALA A 32 6.68 2.63 -14.73
N ALA A 33 6.90 3.17 -13.54
CA ALA A 33 7.12 4.60 -13.33
C ALA A 33 8.37 5.10 -14.06
N LYS A 34 8.34 6.38 -14.45
CA LYS A 34 9.54 7.09 -14.88
C LYS A 34 10.48 7.29 -13.69
N PRO A 35 11.78 7.57 -13.93
CA PRO A 35 12.70 7.97 -12.86
C PRO A 35 12.16 9.18 -12.07
N PRO A 36 12.38 9.23 -10.74
CA PRO A 36 11.77 10.21 -9.84
C PRO A 36 12.24 11.65 -10.08
N GLU A 37 13.31 11.88 -10.85
CA GLU A 37 13.81 13.20 -11.24
C GLU A 37 12.71 14.12 -11.80
N ALA A 38 11.73 13.54 -12.50
CA ALA A 38 10.62 14.29 -13.09
C ALA A 38 9.65 14.86 -12.04
N ASP A 39 9.63 14.30 -10.83
CA ASP A 39 8.65 14.58 -9.79
C ASP A 39 9.26 15.27 -8.55
N LEU A 40 10.59 15.39 -8.48
CA LEU A 40 11.30 15.98 -7.35
C LEU A 40 11.55 17.48 -7.54
N ALA A 41 11.47 18.23 -6.44
CA ALA A 41 11.91 19.62 -6.45
C ALA A 41 13.44 19.69 -6.69
N PRO A 42 13.97 20.78 -7.30
CA PRO A 42 15.41 20.89 -7.58
C PRO A 42 16.31 20.65 -6.35
N ALA A 43 15.90 21.16 -5.19
CA ALA A 43 16.61 20.99 -3.92
C ALA A 43 16.66 19.52 -3.43
N GLN A 44 15.71 18.69 -3.85
CA GLN A 44 15.66 17.25 -3.55
C GLN A 44 16.43 16.44 -4.60
N ALA A 45 16.31 16.82 -5.87
CA ALA A 45 16.94 16.14 -6.99
C ALA A 45 18.48 16.08 -6.86
N GLN A 46 19.12 17.12 -6.29
CA GLN A 46 20.57 17.12 -6.05
C GLN A 46 21.05 16.00 -5.11
N TRP A 47 20.20 15.52 -4.21
CA TRP A 47 20.53 14.46 -3.25
C TRP A 47 20.23 13.06 -3.78
N LEU A 48 19.53 12.96 -4.92
CA LEU A 48 19.08 11.69 -5.45
C LEU A 48 20.22 10.69 -5.75
N PRO A 49 21.39 11.09 -6.29
CA PRO A 49 22.50 10.15 -6.47
C PRO A 49 23.00 9.56 -5.15
N ALA A 50 23.17 10.39 -4.11
CA ALA A 50 23.59 9.94 -2.79
C ALA A 50 22.53 9.04 -2.13
N PHE A 51 21.26 9.38 -2.30
CA PHE A 51 20.14 8.56 -1.85
C PHE A 51 20.10 7.20 -2.55
N ARG A 52 20.27 7.16 -3.88
CA ARG A 52 20.35 5.89 -4.63
C ARG A 52 21.51 5.02 -4.16
N ALA A 53 22.69 5.61 -3.97
CA ALA A 53 23.81 4.88 -3.41
C ALA A 53 23.47 4.31 -2.02
N SER A 54 22.81 5.08 -1.14
CA SER A 54 22.44 4.56 0.18
C SER A 54 21.45 3.40 0.12
N LEU A 55 20.54 3.36 -0.87
CA LEU A 55 19.62 2.24 -1.12
C LEU A 55 20.33 0.92 -1.48
N GLU A 56 21.55 0.98 -2.00
CA GLU A 56 22.35 -0.21 -2.34
C GLU A 56 23.06 -0.81 -1.13
N TRP A 57 23.45 0.03 -0.16
CA TRP A 57 24.38 -0.35 0.91
C TRP A 57 23.75 -0.39 2.31
N LEU A 58 22.66 0.35 2.52
CA LEU A 58 22.03 0.47 3.83
C LEU A 58 20.70 -0.29 3.88
N PRO A 59 20.35 -0.88 5.04
CA PRO A 59 18.99 -1.39 5.25
C PRO A 59 17.98 -0.23 5.24
N GLU A 60 16.75 -0.52 4.83
CA GLU A 60 15.68 0.47 4.73
C GLU A 60 15.43 1.25 6.03
N SER A 61 15.58 0.59 7.19
CA SER A 61 15.47 1.21 8.51
C SER A 61 16.48 2.33 8.73
N ALA A 62 17.73 2.15 8.31
CA ALA A 62 18.78 3.15 8.42
C ALA A 62 18.49 4.33 7.47
N ILE A 63 18.03 4.04 6.25
CA ILE A 63 17.68 5.06 5.25
C ILE A 63 16.56 5.95 5.76
N ILE A 64 15.51 5.36 6.32
CA ILE A 64 14.39 6.13 6.87
C ILE A 64 14.80 6.91 8.11
N THR A 65 15.64 6.33 8.98
CA THR A 65 16.17 7.04 10.15
C THR A 65 16.94 8.29 9.72
N LEU A 66 17.83 8.17 8.72
CA LEU A 66 18.57 9.31 8.16
C LEU A 66 17.64 10.35 7.53
N ALA A 67 16.64 9.89 6.77
CA ALA A 67 15.61 10.72 6.17
C ALA A 67 14.81 11.53 7.21
N LEU A 68 14.49 10.95 8.37
CA LEU A 68 13.71 11.61 9.42
C LEU A 68 14.57 12.59 10.24
N ILE A 69 15.86 12.29 10.45
CA ILE A 69 16.82 13.23 11.04
C ILE A 69 16.95 14.49 10.16
N GLN A 70 16.82 14.34 8.84
CA GLN A 70 16.84 15.43 7.86
C GLN A 70 15.47 15.67 7.22
N SER A 71 14.39 15.49 8.00
CA SER A 71 13.00 15.52 7.53
C SER A 71 12.63 16.73 6.67
N GLN A 72 13.24 17.89 6.94
CA GLN A 72 13.05 19.11 6.16
C GLN A 72 13.45 18.98 4.67
N VAL A 73 14.45 18.13 4.36
CA VAL A 73 14.85 17.84 2.97
C VAL A 73 13.72 17.12 2.22
N LEU A 74 12.89 16.37 2.95
CA LEU A 74 11.73 15.67 2.44
C LEU A 74 10.44 16.49 2.54
N GLY A 75 10.52 17.77 2.91
CA GLY A 75 9.35 18.64 3.09
C GLY A 75 8.53 18.31 4.33
N VAL A 76 9.08 17.54 5.27
CA VAL A 76 8.44 17.22 6.55
C VAL A 76 9.01 18.17 7.61
N PRO A 77 8.17 18.88 8.40
CA PRO A 77 8.67 19.76 9.45
C PRO A 77 9.53 19.00 10.48
N PRO A 78 10.64 19.58 10.98
CA PRO A 78 11.54 18.89 11.92
C PRO A 78 10.84 18.32 13.16
N GLU A 79 9.88 19.05 13.72
CA GLU A 79 9.07 18.61 14.86
C GLU A 79 8.21 17.38 14.54
N THR A 80 7.73 17.30 13.29
CA THR A 80 6.98 16.13 12.81
C THR A 80 7.93 14.95 12.64
N GLY A 81 9.11 15.17 12.04
CA GLY A 81 10.14 14.14 11.87
C GLY A 81 10.58 13.55 13.22
N ALA A 82 10.89 14.40 14.20
CA ALA A 82 11.28 13.98 15.55
C ALA A 82 10.19 13.16 16.25
N ARG A 83 8.91 13.54 16.07
CA ARG A 83 7.77 12.83 16.64
C ARG A 83 7.53 11.45 16.03
N ILE A 84 7.68 11.29 14.72
CA ILE A 84 7.39 10.02 14.03
C ILE A 84 8.60 9.06 13.98
N ALA A 85 9.83 9.57 14.14
CA ALA A 85 11.04 8.75 14.17
C ALA A 85 10.98 7.55 15.14
N PRO A 86 10.64 7.70 16.44
CA PRO A 86 10.56 6.55 17.34
C PRO A 86 9.46 5.57 16.95
N LEU A 87 8.35 6.04 16.38
CA LEU A 87 7.24 5.18 15.94
C LEU A 87 7.65 4.32 14.74
N ILE A 88 8.40 4.90 13.80
CA ILE A 88 8.92 4.17 12.64
C ILE A 88 10.02 3.20 13.09
N ALA A 89 10.92 3.61 14.00
CA ALA A 89 11.93 2.71 14.55
C ALA A 89 11.30 1.45 15.17
N ALA A 90 10.26 1.62 15.98
CA ALA A 90 9.51 0.50 16.56
C ALA A 90 8.89 -0.43 15.50
N ARG A 91 8.43 0.11 14.35
CA ARG A 91 7.95 -0.71 13.23
C ARG A 91 9.08 -1.54 12.61
N TYR A 92 10.28 -0.97 12.44
CA TYR A 92 11.41 -1.74 11.92
C TYR A 92 11.97 -2.76 12.90
N GLU A 93 11.89 -2.51 14.21
CA GLU A 93 12.16 -3.51 15.24
C GLU A 93 11.18 -4.69 15.11
N ALA A 94 9.89 -4.42 14.94
CA ALA A 94 8.89 -5.47 14.71
C ALA A 94 9.14 -6.24 13.41
N ILE A 95 9.55 -5.56 12.33
CA ILE A 95 9.95 -6.20 11.06
C ILE A 95 11.14 -7.12 11.25
N ALA A 96 12.16 -6.70 12.00
CA ALA A 96 13.36 -7.50 12.25
C ALA A 96 13.03 -8.82 12.98
N LEU A 97 11.98 -8.81 13.81
CA LEU A 97 11.47 -9.98 14.54
C LEU A 97 10.48 -10.83 13.74
N SER A 98 10.03 -10.38 12.56
CA SER A 98 9.01 -11.04 11.76
C SER A 98 9.65 -11.97 10.72
N PRO A 99 9.57 -13.31 10.85
CA PRO A 99 10.25 -14.24 9.95
C PRO A 99 9.92 -14.03 8.46
N GLU A 100 8.67 -13.64 8.17
CA GLU A 100 8.18 -13.34 6.82
C GLU A 100 8.83 -12.08 6.20
N PHE A 101 9.37 -11.17 7.02
CA PHE A 101 9.87 -9.87 6.58
C PHE A 101 11.36 -9.64 6.87
N THR A 102 11.99 -10.38 7.79
CA THR A 102 13.42 -10.23 8.11
C THR A 102 14.31 -10.36 6.86
N ALA A 103 13.94 -11.24 5.93
CA ALA A 103 14.66 -11.46 4.67
C ALA A 103 14.05 -10.71 3.47
N ALA A 104 12.94 -9.98 3.67
CA ALA A 104 12.27 -9.31 2.56
C ALA A 104 13.05 -8.06 2.12
N PRO A 105 13.42 -7.94 0.83
CA PRO A 105 14.19 -6.79 0.36
C PRO A 105 13.35 -5.51 0.39
N SER A 106 14.01 -4.35 0.48
CA SER A 106 13.35 -3.07 0.23
C SER A 106 12.91 -2.95 -1.23
N HIS A 107 11.76 -2.33 -1.49
CA HIS A 107 11.33 -1.96 -2.83
C HIS A 107 11.71 -0.51 -3.21
N LEU A 108 12.37 0.22 -2.31
CA LEU A 108 12.84 1.56 -2.60
C LEU A 108 13.86 1.61 -3.75
N PRO A 109 14.83 0.67 -3.91
CA PRO A 109 15.71 0.65 -5.08
C PRO A 109 14.93 0.64 -6.40
N TYR A 110 13.81 -0.08 -6.47
CA TYR A 110 12.92 -0.09 -7.63
C TYR A 110 12.20 1.25 -7.81
N CYS A 111 11.63 1.80 -6.73
CA CYS A 111 10.88 3.07 -6.74
C CYS A 111 11.76 4.27 -7.13
N TYR A 112 13.06 4.20 -6.84
CA TYR A 112 14.04 5.24 -7.13
C TYR A 112 15.01 4.85 -8.24
N SER A 113 14.66 3.92 -9.12
CA SER A 113 15.52 3.50 -10.23
C SER A 113 15.99 4.69 -11.09
N ALA A 114 17.25 4.64 -11.55
CA ALA A 114 17.84 5.65 -12.45
C ALA A 114 17.27 5.59 -13.87
N THR A 115 16.75 4.44 -14.26
CA THR A 115 16.08 4.23 -15.54
C THR A 115 14.67 3.72 -15.29
N ARG A 116 13.79 3.91 -16.27
CA ARG A 116 12.45 3.30 -16.24
C ARG A 116 12.60 1.78 -16.24
N PRO A 117 12.12 1.06 -15.22
CA PRO A 117 12.18 -0.40 -15.21
C PRO A 117 11.42 -1.01 -16.39
N THR A 118 11.92 -2.12 -16.92
CA THR A 118 11.27 -2.91 -17.97
C THR A 118 10.42 -4.06 -17.40
N GLU A 119 10.52 -4.28 -16.09
CA GLU A 119 9.70 -5.22 -15.33
C GLU A 119 8.92 -4.47 -14.26
N GLY A 120 7.71 -4.94 -13.97
CA GLY A 120 6.97 -4.56 -12.78
C GLY A 120 7.44 -5.34 -11.56
N LEU A 121 7.18 -4.78 -10.39
CA LEU A 121 7.48 -5.37 -9.10
C LEU A 121 6.29 -5.18 -8.16
N ALA A 122 5.91 -6.24 -7.46
CA ALA A 122 4.95 -6.17 -6.37
C ALA A 122 5.35 -7.12 -5.26
N ARG A 123 5.05 -6.73 -4.01
CA ARG A 123 5.05 -7.66 -2.88
C ARG A 123 3.66 -8.27 -2.77
N VAL A 124 3.60 -9.58 -2.56
CA VAL A 124 2.37 -10.28 -2.23
C VAL A 124 2.52 -10.88 -0.84
N THR A 125 1.53 -10.64 0.01
CA THR A 125 1.40 -11.37 1.28
C THR A 125 0.11 -12.18 1.25
N THR A 126 0.17 -13.44 1.67
CA THR A 126 -0.97 -14.36 1.66
C THR A 126 -1.38 -14.74 3.08
N PRO A 127 -2.61 -15.21 3.32
CA PRO A 127 -2.93 -15.96 4.53
C PRO A 127 -2.32 -17.37 4.47
N ALA A 128 -2.60 -18.20 5.47
CA ALA A 128 -2.22 -19.62 5.45
C ALA A 128 -2.69 -20.30 4.15
N ALA A 129 -1.91 -21.27 3.66
CA ALA A 129 -2.06 -21.88 2.33
C ALA A 129 -3.47 -22.42 2.04
N ASP A 130 -4.14 -22.97 3.06
CA ASP A 130 -5.49 -23.54 2.99
C ASP A 130 -6.60 -22.48 2.82
N LYS A 131 -6.30 -21.21 3.11
CA LYS A 131 -7.25 -20.09 3.00
C LYS A 131 -7.07 -19.23 1.75
N ILE A 132 -5.95 -19.35 1.02
CA ILE A 132 -5.58 -18.41 -0.05
C ILE A 132 -6.68 -18.30 -1.12
N ALA A 133 -7.24 -19.42 -1.56
CA ALA A 133 -8.21 -19.46 -2.66
C ALA A 133 -9.55 -18.75 -2.36
N THR A 134 -9.90 -18.58 -1.08
CA THR A 134 -11.16 -17.94 -0.64
C THR A 134 -10.94 -16.61 0.06
N ALA A 135 -9.68 -16.22 0.25
CA ALA A 135 -9.32 -15.02 0.97
C ALA A 135 -9.79 -13.76 0.23
N PRO A 136 -10.31 -12.75 0.95
CA PRO A 136 -10.49 -11.42 0.38
C PRO A 136 -9.15 -10.87 -0.10
N VAL A 137 -9.18 -10.16 -1.22
CA VAL A 137 -7.97 -9.58 -1.83
C VAL A 137 -8.03 -8.07 -1.79
N ILE A 138 -6.93 -7.45 -1.38
CA ILE A 138 -6.71 -6.02 -1.56
C ILE A 138 -5.51 -5.78 -2.47
N VAL A 139 -5.58 -4.67 -3.19
CA VAL A 139 -4.42 -4.08 -3.86
C VAL A 139 -4.09 -2.78 -3.14
N PHE A 140 -2.90 -2.69 -2.55
CA PHE A 140 -2.44 -1.54 -1.80
C PHE A 140 -1.47 -0.67 -2.60
N ILE A 141 -1.82 0.60 -2.79
CA ILE A 141 -0.99 1.60 -3.46
C ILE A 141 -0.35 2.49 -2.39
N HIS A 142 0.99 2.47 -2.34
CA HIS A 142 1.77 3.18 -1.32
C HIS A 142 1.63 4.71 -1.39
N GLY A 143 2.11 5.40 -0.36
CA GLY A 143 2.19 6.86 -0.32
C GLY A 143 3.39 7.43 -1.09
N GLN A 144 3.57 8.74 -0.98
CA GLN A 144 4.80 9.38 -1.43
C GLN A 144 6.01 8.86 -0.62
N GLY A 145 7.13 8.67 -1.29
CA GLY A 145 8.36 8.12 -0.71
C GLY A 145 8.66 6.68 -1.13
N GLY A 146 7.74 6.01 -1.83
CA GLY A 146 7.94 4.66 -2.35
C GLY A 146 7.26 3.56 -1.54
N SER A 147 7.43 2.32 -1.99
CA SER A 147 6.86 1.12 -1.35
C SER A 147 7.73 0.65 -0.18
N PHE A 148 7.51 1.21 1.01
CA PHE A 148 8.25 0.83 2.22
C PHE A 148 7.82 -0.56 2.74
N LEU A 149 8.76 -1.30 3.32
CA LEU A 149 8.52 -2.56 4.03
C LEU A 149 7.52 -2.41 5.18
N TRP A 150 7.58 -1.30 5.91
CA TRP A 150 6.72 -1.12 7.09
C TRP A 150 5.23 -1.06 6.74
N TYR A 151 4.86 -0.55 5.56
CA TYR A 151 3.47 -0.61 5.09
C TYR A 151 3.00 -2.07 4.94
N GLN A 152 3.86 -2.90 4.37
CA GLN A 152 3.55 -4.30 4.07
C GLN A 152 3.40 -5.10 5.35
N GLN A 153 4.33 -4.91 6.29
CA GLN A 153 4.26 -5.54 7.60
C GLN A 153 3.01 -5.07 8.36
N TRP A 154 2.72 -3.77 8.37
CA TRP A 154 1.55 -3.22 9.04
C TRP A 154 0.25 -3.81 8.49
N LEU A 155 0.10 -3.85 7.15
CA LEU A 155 -1.09 -4.43 6.51
C LEU A 155 -1.21 -5.92 6.78
N LYS A 156 -0.12 -6.69 6.70
CA LYS A 156 -0.13 -8.12 7.00
C LYS A 156 -0.54 -8.41 8.44
N THR A 157 -0.04 -7.65 9.41
CA THR A 157 -0.46 -7.76 10.81
C THR A 157 -1.92 -7.33 11.00
N THR A 158 -2.37 -6.32 10.28
CA THR A 158 -3.73 -5.78 10.39
C THR A 158 -4.79 -6.69 9.76
N LEU A 159 -4.42 -7.35 8.65
CA LEU A 159 -5.28 -8.10 7.76
C LEU A 159 -4.69 -9.50 7.48
N PRO A 160 -4.46 -10.33 8.51
CA PRO A 160 -3.72 -11.59 8.36
C PRO A 160 -4.42 -12.62 7.46
N ASP A 161 -5.75 -12.53 7.33
CA ASP A 161 -6.60 -13.40 6.52
C ASP A 161 -6.81 -12.89 5.07
N HIS A 162 -6.11 -11.83 4.64
CA HIS A 162 -6.22 -11.28 3.28
C HIS A 162 -5.03 -11.67 2.41
N VAL A 163 -5.26 -11.75 1.10
CA VAL A 163 -4.19 -11.60 0.11
C VAL A 163 -3.98 -10.10 -0.13
N ILE A 164 -2.77 -9.62 0.05
CA ILE A 164 -2.40 -8.20 -0.14
C ILE A 164 -1.41 -8.13 -1.29
N ILE A 165 -1.77 -7.43 -2.36
CA ILE A 165 -0.89 -7.17 -3.50
C ILE A 165 -0.46 -5.71 -3.44
N SER A 166 0.84 -5.47 -3.30
CA SER A 166 1.41 -4.13 -3.17
C SER A 166 2.37 -3.84 -4.31
N PRO A 167 1.88 -3.32 -5.44
CA PRO A 167 2.74 -2.90 -6.54
C PRO A 167 3.69 -1.77 -6.08
N ALA A 168 4.98 -1.93 -6.33
CA ALA A 168 5.96 -0.87 -6.22
C ALA A 168 5.97 -0.05 -7.52
N CYS A 169 5.82 1.27 -7.44
CA CYS A 169 5.79 2.11 -8.65
C CYS A 169 6.21 3.56 -8.36
N GLY A 170 7.48 3.85 -8.63
CA GLY A 170 8.05 5.19 -8.47
C GLY A 170 8.08 5.69 -7.02
N ALA A 171 8.70 6.84 -6.81
CA ALA A 171 8.66 7.52 -5.51
C ALA A 171 7.29 8.15 -5.21
N ASN A 172 6.53 8.50 -6.25
CA ASN A 172 5.19 9.06 -6.14
C ASN A 172 4.22 8.28 -7.04
N PRO A 173 3.33 7.46 -6.47
CA PRO A 173 2.42 6.65 -7.26
C PRO A 173 1.11 7.38 -7.59
N ALA A 174 0.96 8.69 -7.34
CA ALA A 174 -0.30 9.41 -7.56
C ALA A 174 -0.88 9.22 -8.98
N PHE A 175 -0.02 8.99 -9.97
CA PHE A 175 -0.39 8.74 -11.37
C PHE A 175 0.01 7.35 -11.86
N ILE A 176 0.08 6.36 -10.96
CA ILE A 176 0.26 4.95 -11.37
C ILE A 176 -0.84 4.58 -12.37
N SER A 177 -0.45 3.90 -13.46
CA SER A 177 -1.42 3.52 -14.48
C SER A 177 -2.30 2.36 -14.00
N ALA A 178 -3.58 2.37 -14.38
CA ALA A 178 -4.48 1.24 -14.15
C ALA A 178 -3.93 -0.06 -14.76
N ALA A 179 -3.24 0.04 -15.90
CA ALA A 179 -2.61 -1.10 -16.56
C ALA A 179 -1.56 -1.78 -15.68
N TYR A 180 -0.67 -1.02 -15.04
CA TYR A 180 0.37 -1.58 -14.16
C TYR A 180 -0.24 -2.30 -12.94
N ILE A 181 -1.31 -1.75 -12.38
CA ILE A 181 -2.02 -2.38 -11.27
C ILE A 181 -2.67 -3.69 -11.72
N GLU A 182 -3.38 -3.69 -12.85
CA GLU A 182 -3.98 -4.90 -13.40
C GLU A 182 -2.94 -5.98 -13.76
N GLU A 183 -1.78 -5.56 -14.28
CA GLU A 183 -0.67 -6.47 -14.52
C GLU A 183 -0.15 -7.11 -13.22
N SER A 184 -0.07 -6.35 -12.12
CA SER A 184 0.31 -6.90 -10.81
C SER A 184 -0.69 -7.94 -10.30
N VAL A 185 -1.99 -7.72 -10.53
CA VAL A 185 -3.02 -8.70 -10.16
C VAL A 185 -2.88 -9.96 -11.00
N ARG A 186 -2.71 -9.85 -12.32
CA ARG A 186 -2.47 -11.01 -13.20
C ARG A 186 -1.19 -11.75 -12.87
N ALA A 187 -0.13 -11.04 -12.51
CA ALA A 187 1.13 -11.63 -12.08
C ALA A 187 0.95 -12.42 -10.77
N ALA A 188 0.15 -11.89 -9.83
CA ALA A 188 -0.21 -12.60 -8.60
C ALA A 188 -1.08 -13.83 -8.89
N GLU A 189 -2.10 -13.74 -9.75
CA GLU A 189 -2.93 -14.89 -10.18
C GLU A 189 -2.07 -16.02 -10.76
N LYS A 190 -1.14 -15.65 -11.65
CA LYS A 190 -0.21 -16.61 -12.26
C LYS A 190 0.68 -17.28 -11.21
N HIS A 191 1.16 -16.53 -10.23
CA HIS A 191 2.02 -17.05 -9.17
C HIS A 191 1.26 -17.96 -8.21
N LEU A 192 0.06 -17.55 -7.78
CA LEU A 192 -0.79 -18.31 -6.85
C LEU A 192 -1.47 -19.51 -7.51
N GLY A 193 -1.54 -19.56 -8.84
CA GLY A 193 -2.13 -20.68 -9.57
C GLY A 193 -3.65 -20.72 -9.56
N HIS A 194 -4.32 -19.63 -9.18
CA HIS A 194 -5.77 -19.49 -9.21
C HIS A 194 -6.20 -18.06 -9.56
N ALA A 195 -7.45 -17.92 -9.99
CA ALA A 195 -8.04 -16.61 -10.26
C ALA A 195 -8.22 -15.83 -8.94
N ILE A 196 -7.97 -14.52 -8.99
CA ILE A 196 -8.15 -13.62 -7.86
C ILE A 196 -9.53 -12.96 -7.99
N PRO A 197 -10.38 -13.01 -6.95
CA PRO A 197 -11.65 -12.29 -6.97
C PRO A 197 -11.39 -10.78 -7.12
N LYS A 198 -12.40 -10.01 -7.53
CA LYS A 198 -12.25 -8.57 -7.72
C LYS A 198 -11.70 -7.91 -6.43
N PRO A 199 -10.47 -7.38 -6.44
CA PRO A 199 -9.84 -6.91 -5.22
C PRO A 199 -10.32 -5.51 -4.85
N ILE A 200 -10.28 -5.17 -3.56
CA ILE A 200 -10.54 -3.80 -3.09
C ILE A 200 -9.28 -2.96 -3.32
N LEU A 201 -9.42 -1.74 -3.86
CA LEU A 201 -8.31 -0.80 -3.96
C LEU A 201 -8.13 -0.06 -2.64
N VAL A 202 -6.94 -0.10 -2.08
CA VAL A 202 -6.56 0.69 -0.91
C VAL A 202 -5.40 1.59 -1.30
N GLY A 203 -5.51 2.89 -1.06
CA GLY A 203 -4.46 3.84 -1.40
C GLY A 203 -4.11 4.74 -0.23
N LEU A 204 -2.81 4.93 0.03
CA LEU A 204 -2.31 5.83 1.07
C LEU A 204 -1.83 7.15 0.46
N SER A 205 -2.30 8.29 0.97
CA SER A 205 -1.86 9.63 0.60
C SER A 205 -1.84 9.81 -0.93
N ALA A 206 -0.67 9.96 -1.55
CA ALA A 206 -0.48 9.93 -3.01
C ALA A 206 -1.16 8.74 -3.69
N GLY A 207 -0.97 7.52 -3.17
CA GLY A 207 -1.65 6.31 -3.64
C GLY A 207 -3.16 6.34 -3.42
N GLY A 208 -3.65 7.11 -2.44
CA GLY A 208 -5.07 7.39 -2.24
C GLY A 208 -5.68 8.12 -3.43
N PHE A 209 -5.00 9.12 -3.99
CA PHE A 209 -5.46 9.76 -5.23
C PHE A 209 -5.38 8.81 -6.44
N ALA A 210 -4.38 7.94 -6.49
CA ALA A 210 -4.26 6.99 -7.58
C ALA A 210 -5.35 5.91 -7.56
N ALA A 211 -5.62 5.33 -6.40
CA ALA A 211 -6.69 4.36 -6.20
C ALA A 211 -8.03 4.92 -6.68
N GLN A 212 -8.29 6.19 -6.37
CA GLN A 212 -9.47 6.90 -6.83
C GLN A 212 -9.52 7.04 -8.36
N ARG A 213 -8.44 7.48 -9.00
CA ARG A 213 -8.37 7.61 -10.47
C ARG A 213 -8.60 6.28 -11.18
N VAL A 214 -7.96 5.23 -10.69
CA VAL A 214 -8.02 3.88 -11.26
C VAL A 214 -9.44 3.33 -11.15
N ALA A 215 -10.05 3.42 -9.97
CA ALA A 215 -11.40 2.93 -9.73
C ALA A 215 -12.43 3.67 -10.57
N ALA A 216 -12.37 5.00 -10.59
CA ALA A 216 -13.28 5.83 -11.38
C ALA A 216 -13.13 5.61 -12.91
N GLY A 217 -11.93 5.22 -13.36
CA GLY A 217 -11.67 4.84 -14.75
C GLY A 217 -12.22 3.46 -15.12
N THR A 218 -12.35 2.55 -14.15
CA THR A 218 -12.74 1.14 -14.35
C THR A 218 -13.67 0.62 -13.25
N PRO A 219 -14.85 1.22 -13.03
CA PRO A 219 -15.66 0.98 -11.82
C PRO A 219 -16.20 -0.46 -11.71
N THR A 220 -16.35 -1.18 -12.84
CA THR A 220 -16.80 -2.59 -12.82
C THR A 220 -15.73 -3.56 -12.32
N ARG A 221 -14.47 -3.11 -12.26
CA ARG A 221 -13.32 -3.92 -11.88
C ARG A 221 -13.00 -3.86 -10.39
N TRP A 222 -13.29 -2.72 -9.77
CA TRP A 222 -12.98 -2.45 -8.37
C TRP A 222 -14.28 -2.28 -7.57
N PRO A 223 -14.64 -3.24 -6.70
CA PRO A 223 -15.90 -3.23 -5.99
C PRO A 223 -16.01 -2.08 -4.97
N SER A 224 -14.88 -1.62 -4.44
CA SER A 224 -14.77 -0.48 -3.56
C SER A 224 -13.36 0.10 -3.54
N VAL A 225 -13.25 1.32 -3.00
CA VAL A 225 -11.99 2.03 -2.79
C VAL A 225 -11.90 2.50 -1.34
N ILE A 226 -10.75 2.28 -0.71
CA ILE A 226 -10.43 2.84 0.60
C ILE A 226 -9.29 3.84 0.42
N VAL A 227 -9.56 5.08 0.82
CA VAL A 227 -8.64 6.21 0.69
C VAL A 227 -8.11 6.55 2.08
N LEU A 228 -6.82 6.30 2.31
CA LEU A 228 -6.14 6.58 3.56
C LEU A 228 -5.40 7.92 3.43
N GLY A 229 -5.70 8.91 4.25
CA GLY A 229 -4.94 10.18 4.31
C GLY A 229 -4.96 11.02 3.03
N ALA A 230 -6.08 11.01 2.31
CA ALA A 230 -6.31 11.88 1.16
C ALA A 230 -7.78 12.28 1.05
N TYR A 231 -8.05 13.35 0.30
CA TYR A 231 -9.40 13.78 -0.09
C TYR A 231 -9.69 13.37 -1.55
N ARG A 232 -10.78 13.87 -2.14
CA ARG A 232 -11.17 13.48 -3.49
C ARG A 232 -10.11 13.89 -4.52
N ALA A 233 -9.77 12.98 -5.43
CA ALA A 233 -8.92 13.33 -6.57
C ALA A 233 -9.59 14.44 -7.42
N PRO A 234 -8.98 15.64 -7.52
CA PRO A 234 -9.66 16.82 -8.08
C PRO A 234 -9.94 16.70 -9.58
N ASP A 235 -9.10 15.95 -10.30
CA ASP A 235 -9.15 15.68 -11.74
C ASP A 235 -10.16 14.58 -12.13
N VAL A 236 -10.73 13.87 -11.15
CA VAL A 236 -11.74 12.86 -11.41
C VAL A 236 -13.13 13.47 -11.39
N SER A 237 -13.82 13.42 -12.53
CA SER A 237 -15.20 13.89 -12.67
C SER A 237 -16.13 13.17 -11.67
N PRO A 238 -16.97 13.90 -10.90
CA PRO A 238 -17.89 13.31 -9.93
C PRO A 238 -18.80 12.22 -10.50
N ASN A 239 -19.23 12.34 -11.76
CA ASN A 239 -20.11 11.36 -12.42
C ASN A 239 -19.48 9.97 -12.60
N ARG A 240 -18.15 9.86 -12.56
CA ARG A 240 -17.42 8.59 -12.65
C ARG A 240 -17.55 7.74 -11.38
N TRP A 241 -18.09 8.31 -10.30
CA TRP A 241 -18.26 7.66 -9.00
C TRP A 241 -19.63 7.03 -8.80
N ARG A 242 -20.55 7.21 -9.75
CA ARG A 242 -21.90 6.65 -9.65
C ARG A 242 -21.85 5.15 -9.44
N GLY A 243 -22.48 4.66 -8.37
CA GLY A 243 -22.53 3.25 -8.01
C GLY A 243 -21.25 2.71 -7.36
N LEU A 244 -20.19 3.51 -7.24
CA LEU A 244 -18.94 3.10 -6.60
C LEU A 244 -19.03 3.30 -5.07
N ALA A 245 -18.47 2.36 -4.32
CA ALA A 245 -18.22 2.53 -2.89
C ALA A 245 -16.85 3.15 -2.64
N VAL A 246 -16.80 4.20 -1.83
CA VAL A 246 -15.57 4.85 -1.40
C VAL A 246 -15.62 5.16 0.09
N ASP A 247 -14.57 4.78 0.81
CA ASP A 247 -14.41 5.02 2.24
C ASP A 247 -13.15 5.85 2.49
N PHE A 248 -13.28 6.98 3.18
CA PHE A 248 -12.16 7.87 3.53
C PHE A 248 -11.74 7.65 4.99
N ILE A 249 -10.49 7.29 5.24
CA ILE A 249 -9.90 7.18 6.59
C ILE A 249 -8.79 8.21 6.69
N VAL A 250 -8.95 9.23 7.54
CA VAL A 250 -8.07 10.40 7.58
C VAL A 250 -7.79 10.83 9.01
N GLY A 251 -6.70 11.56 9.26
CA GLY A 251 -6.49 12.23 10.54
C GLY A 251 -7.43 13.44 10.70
N ALA A 252 -8.06 13.62 11.86
CA ALA A 252 -8.93 14.77 12.11
C ALA A 252 -8.21 16.13 12.03
N ASN A 253 -6.89 16.14 12.23
CA ASN A 253 -6.05 17.34 12.17
C ASN A 253 -5.45 17.61 10.79
N GLU A 254 -5.75 16.81 9.77
CA GLU A 254 -5.33 17.09 8.40
C GLU A 254 -5.94 18.40 7.88
N TYR A 255 -5.16 19.16 7.10
CA TYR A 255 -5.57 20.51 6.68
C TYR A 255 -6.89 20.49 5.90
N PHE A 256 -7.06 19.52 4.98
CA PHE A 256 -8.25 19.37 4.15
C PHE A 256 -9.48 18.86 4.93
N VAL A 257 -9.27 18.35 6.15
CA VAL A 257 -10.35 18.03 7.09
C VAL A 257 -10.75 19.31 7.81
N ARG A 258 -9.77 20.05 8.35
CA ARG A 258 -9.98 21.27 9.13
C ARG A 258 -10.60 22.41 8.32
N ASP A 259 -10.26 22.52 7.03
CA ASP A 259 -10.81 23.54 6.14
C ASP A 259 -12.15 23.12 5.47
N GLY A 260 -12.65 21.93 5.81
CA GLY A 260 -13.90 21.37 5.31
C GLY A 260 -13.86 20.86 3.86
N THR A 261 -12.69 20.78 3.22
CA THR A 261 -12.55 20.26 1.85
C THR A 261 -13.07 18.83 1.74
N LEU A 262 -12.68 17.95 2.66
CA LEU A 262 -13.18 16.57 2.67
C LEU A 262 -14.71 16.51 2.79
N ALA A 263 -15.30 17.33 3.66
CA ALA A 263 -16.75 17.34 3.83
C ALA A 263 -17.47 17.77 2.53
N ARG A 264 -16.96 18.78 1.83
CA ARG A 264 -17.49 19.22 0.52
C ARG A 264 -17.33 18.15 -0.56
N ASP A 265 -16.21 17.46 -0.56
CA ASP A 265 -15.93 16.38 -1.51
C ASP A 265 -16.83 15.17 -1.29
N VAL A 266 -17.00 14.74 -0.03
CA VAL A 266 -17.91 13.65 0.36
C VAL A 266 -19.34 13.95 -0.12
N GLU A 267 -19.82 15.18 0.11
CA GLU A 267 -21.14 15.61 -0.35
C GLU A 267 -21.25 15.59 -1.88
N THR A 268 -20.22 16.04 -2.58
CA THR A 268 -20.16 16.02 -4.04
C THR A 268 -20.24 14.60 -4.60
N LEU A 269 -19.53 13.66 -3.99
CA LEU A 269 -19.53 12.25 -4.38
C LEU A 269 -20.90 11.60 -4.11
N ARG A 270 -21.51 11.86 -2.94
CA ARG A 270 -22.86 11.37 -2.61
C ARG A 270 -23.90 11.87 -3.61
N ARG A 271 -23.90 13.17 -3.94
CA ARG A 271 -24.80 13.76 -4.96
C ARG A 271 -24.62 13.14 -6.34
N SER A 272 -23.42 12.63 -6.64
CA SER A 272 -23.11 11.97 -7.91
C SER A 272 -23.54 10.49 -7.94
N GLY A 273 -24.10 9.98 -6.85
CA GLY A 273 -24.58 8.61 -6.72
C GLY A 273 -23.54 7.62 -6.21
N ALA A 274 -22.44 8.07 -5.59
CA ALA A 274 -21.48 7.21 -4.93
C ALA A 274 -21.96 6.82 -3.52
N ARG A 275 -21.63 5.62 -3.06
CA ARG A 275 -21.73 5.26 -1.63
C ARG A 275 -20.47 5.74 -0.93
N VAL A 276 -20.60 6.79 -0.12
CA VAL A 276 -19.45 7.39 0.57
C VAL A 276 -19.54 7.16 2.07
N GLY A 277 -18.59 6.41 2.61
CA GLY A 277 -18.35 6.27 4.04
C GLY A 277 -17.00 6.88 4.43
N GLY A 278 -16.63 6.72 5.70
CA GLY A 278 -15.35 7.20 6.19
C GLY A 278 -15.35 7.55 7.67
N VAL A 279 -14.14 7.73 8.20
CA VAL A 279 -13.90 8.12 9.59
C VAL A 279 -12.70 9.06 9.65
N SER A 280 -12.82 10.07 10.51
CA SER A 280 -11.69 10.91 10.90
C SER A 280 -11.16 10.43 12.25
N ILE A 281 -9.89 10.06 12.30
CA ILE A 281 -9.22 9.56 13.52
C ILE A 281 -9.00 10.76 14.46
N PRO A 282 -9.63 10.79 15.65
CA PRO A 282 -9.56 11.94 16.55
C PRO A 282 -8.12 12.27 16.96
N GLY A 283 -7.75 13.55 16.94
CA GLY A 283 -6.42 14.01 17.37
C GLY A 283 -5.26 13.63 16.44
N ALA A 284 -5.47 12.75 15.46
CA ALA A 284 -4.43 12.31 14.53
C ALA A 284 -4.29 13.25 13.33
N ASP A 285 -3.10 13.26 12.72
CA ASP A 285 -2.77 13.99 11.49
C ASP A 285 -2.49 13.01 10.34
N HIS A 286 -1.74 13.44 9.33
CA HIS A 286 -1.40 12.62 8.15
C HIS A 286 -0.66 11.31 8.48
N PHE A 287 -0.06 11.20 9.67
CA PHE A 287 0.67 10.01 10.13
C PHE A 287 -0.18 9.12 11.05
N PHE A 288 -1.51 9.20 10.98
CA PHE A 288 -2.46 8.48 11.82
C PHE A 288 -2.21 6.96 11.93
N ALA A 289 -1.76 6.30 10.85
CA ALA A 289 -1.42 4.87 10.88
C ALA A 289 -0.24 4.52 11.81
N LEU A 290 0.63 5.50 12.10
CA LEU A 290 1.73 5.38 13.06
C LEU A 290 1.34 5.91 14.43
N THR A 291 0.65 7.06 14.49
CA THR A 291 0.39 7.77 15.75
C THR A 291 -0.82 7.23 16.51
N ASP A 292 -1.78 6.64 15.79
CA ASP A 292 -2.98 6.02 16.36
C ASP A 292 -3.31 4.70 15.61
N PRO A 293 -2.43 3.69 15.71
CA PRO A 293 -2.55 2.47 14.91
C PRO A 293 -3.82 1.69 15.27
N VAL A 294 -4.24 1.66 16.53
CA VAL A 294 -5.42 0.90 16.96
C VAL A 294 -6.70 1.45 16.31
N ALA A 295 -6.92 2.77 16.36
CA ALA A 295 -8.09 3.37 15.72
C ALA A 295 -8.04 3.23 14.19
N THR A 296 -6.84 3.41 13.61
CA THR A 296 -6.63 3.28 12.16
C THR A 296 -6.93 1.86 11.66
N GLU A 297 -6.43 0.85 12.35
CA GLU A 297 -6.62 -0.55 11.99
C GLU A 297 -8.07 -0.99 12.18
N ALA A 298 -8.74 -0.52 13.23
CA ALA A 298 -10.17 -0.75 13.43
C ALA A 298 -11.00 -0.13 12.29
N ALA A 299 -10.68 1.10 11.89
CA ALA A 299 -11.30 1.78 10.76
C ALA A 299 -11.09 1.00 9.44
N LEU A 300 -9.86 0.55 9.17
CA LEU A 300 -9.55 -0.21 7.96
C LEU A 300 -10.33 -1.54 7.91
N ARG A 301 -10.34 -2.29 9.01
CA ARG A 301 -11.11 -3.54 9.12
C ARG A 301 -12.61 -3.32 8.95
N HIS A 302 -13.14 -2.22 9.51
CA HIS A 302 -14.55 -1.87 9.35
C HIS A 302 -14.91 -1.51 7.91
N ALA A 303 -14.06 -0.75 7.21
CA ALA A 303 -14.28 -0.39 5.81
C ALA A 303 -14.24 -1.62 4.89
N LEU A 304 -13.32 -2.56 5.15
CA LEU A 304 -13.20 -3.81 4.39
C LEU A 304 -14.34 -4.80 4.63
N SER A 305 -15.05 -4.72 5.76
CA SER A 305 -16.20 -5.58 6.06
C SER A 305 -17.52 -5.08 5.47
N GLN A 306 -17.55 -3.86 4.92
CA GLN A 306 -18.75 -3.33 4.28
C GLN A 306 -19.02 -4.08 2.96
N PRO A 307 -20.26 -4.52 2.71
CA PRO A 307 -20.58 -5.21 1.47
C PRO A 307 -20.32 -4.28 0.26
N PRO A 308 -19.82 -4.83 -0.86
CA PRO A 308 -19.74 -4.10 -2.11
C PRO A 308 -21.16 -3.71 -2.55
N VAL A 309 -21.29 -2.56 -3.22
CA VAL A 309 -22.58 -2.14 -3.78
C VAL A 309 -22.95 -3.11 -4.90
N ALA A 310 -24.17 -3.63 -4.89
CA ALA A 310 -24.68 -4.43 -5.99
C ALA A 310 -24.64 -3.57 -7.26
N ALA A 311 -23.93 -4.03 -8.29
CA ALA A 311 -23.91 -3.34 -9.58
C ALA A 311 -25.33 -3.36 -10.16
N HIS A 312 -25.92 -2.17 -10.33
CA HIS A 312 -27.18 -1.98 -11.04
C HIS A 312 -26.94 -1.77 -12.53
#